data_AF-A0A084XW56-F1
#
_entry.id   AF-A0A084XW56-F1
#
_cell.length_a   1.000
_cell.length_b   1.000
_cell.length_c   1.000
_cell.angle_alpha   90.00
_cell.angle_beta   90.00
_cell.angle_gamma   90.00
#
_symmetry.space_group_name_H-M   'P 1'
#
loop_
_entity.id
_entity.type
_entity.pdbx_description
1 polymer ?
#
loop_
_entity_poly.entity_id
_entity_poly.type
_entity_poly.pdbx_seq_one_letter_code
_entity_poly.pdbx_strand_id
1 'polypeptide(L)'
;MKVIFEARSTNGRWGMAIVGPDGTKLPAQGSLSSIGTVAGIETYQFYPGETKTWVLAGGDIKAHGGATTVASRDLQSSQTATIILLGPEAVIEQYGYKRRSSRYVAYVNGEERDIPASVLLAMGIIAPESTPTTSIPPPPALSNAMADAFSKLRGQK
;
A
#
# COMPACT_ATOMS: atom_id res chain seq x y z
N MET A 1 7.20 -15.82 22.85
CA MET A 1 6.11 -15.07 22.19
C MET A 1 5.98 -13.72 22.88
N LYS A 2 5.86 -12.63 22.12
CA LYS A 2 5.68 -11.26 22.63
C LYS A 2 4.69 -10.50 21.75
N VAL A 3 4.14 -9.40 22.28
CA VAL A 3 3.37 -8.44 21.50
C VAL A 3 4.35 -7.69 20.57
N ILE A 4 4.14 -7.80 19.26
CA ILE A 4 5.00 -7.18 18.22
C ILE A 4 4.32 -5.97 17.57
N PHE A 5 3.01 -5.85 17.72
CA PHE A 5 2.23 -4.66 17.38
C PHE A 5 1.05 -4.55 18.34
N GLU A 6 0.75 -3.33 18.78
CA GLU A 6 -0.43 -3.06 19.60
C GLU A 6 -0.93 -1.65 19.35
N ALA A 7 -2.25 -1.53 19.19
CA ALA A 7 -2.95 -0.27 19.15
C ALA A 7 -4.25 -0.39 19.94
N ARG A 8 -4.46 0.54 20.88
CA ARG A 8 -5.62 0.54 21.78
C ARG A 8 -6.33 1.88 21.75
N SER A 9 -7.63 1.87 22.05
CA SER A 9 -8.38 3.08 22.33
C SER A 9 -7.76 3.83 23.51
N THR A 10 -7.97 5.14 23.58
CA THR A 10 -7.39 5.99 24.66
C THR A 10 -7.81 5.51 26.06
N ASN A 11 -9.00 4.96 26.22
CA ASN A 11 -9.48 4.36 27.47
C ASN A 11 -9.12 2.86 27.64
N GLY A 12 -8.39 2.26 26.70
CA GLY A 12 -7.89 0.89 26.75
C GLY A 12 -8.94 -0.22 26.59
N ARG A 13 -10.20 0.11 26.29
CA ARG A 13 -11.31 -0.84 26.26
C ARG A 13 -11.39 -1.71 25.01
N TRP A 14 -10.83 -1.25 23.90
CA TRP A 14 -10.75 -2.05 22.68
C TRP A 14 -9.50 -1.72 21.89
N GLY A 15 -9.14 -2.61 20.98
CA GLY A 15 -7.95 -2.42 20.14
C GLY A 15 -7.65 -3.62 19.27
N MET A 16 -6.43 -3.63 18.76
CA MET A 16 -5.85 -4.76 18.03
C MET A 16 -4.43 -5.00 18.47
N ALA A 17 -4.03 -6.27 18.49
CA ALA A 17 -2.65 -6.67 18.78
C ALA A 17 -2.21 -7.81 17.86
N ILE A 18 -0.91 -7.84 17.56
CA ILE A 18 -0.24 -8.98 16.95
C ILE A 18 0.79 -9.51 17.94
N VAL A 19 0.74 -10.81 18.20
CA VAL A 19 1.76 -11.53 18.96
C VAL A 19 2.60 -12.41 18.04
N GLY A 20 3.89 -12.52 18.32
CA GLY A 20 4.82 -13.30 17.50
C GLY A 20 6.14 -13.59 18.21
N PRO A 21 7.15 -14.10 17.49
CA PRO A 21 8.50 -14.27 18.02
C PRO A 21 9.14 -12.94 18.41
N ASP A 22 9.99 -12.99 19.43
CA ASP A 22 10.71 -11.81 19.90
C ASP A 22 11.62 -11.25 18.79
N GLY A 23 11.74 -9.93 18.71
CA GLY A 23 12.53 -9.25 17.69
C GLY A 23 11.90 -9.16 16.29
N THR A 24 10.69 -9.67 16.07
CA THR A 24 9.97 -9.51 14.79
C THR A 24 9.71 -8.02 14.51
N LYS A 25 10.13 -7.54 13.34
CA LYS A 25 9.83 -6.18 12.85
C LYS A 25 8.93 -6.28 11.63
N LEU A 26 7.81 -5.56 11.65
CA LEU A 26 6.90 -5.51 10.50
C LEU A 26 7.37 -4.44 9.49
N PRO A 27 7.22 -4.66 8.16
CA PRO A 27 6.67 -5.87 7.55
C PRO A 27 7.51 -7.13 7.75
N ALA A 28 6.87 -8.26 8.08
CA ALA A 28 7.55 -9.53 8.29
C ALA A 28 6.91 -10.65 7.46
N GLN A 29 7.72 -11.51 6.86
CA GLN A 29 7.23 -12.62 6.04
C GLN A 29 6.68 -13.75 6.89
N GLY A 30 5.46 -14.21 6.58
CA GLY A 30 4.84 -15.31 7.31
C GLY A 30 3.34 -15.40 7.09
N SER A 31 2.66 -16.03 8.04
CA SER A 31 1.22 -16.14 8.08
C SER A 31 0.65 -15.52 9.36
N LEU A 32 -0.64 -15.19 9.30
CA LEU A 32 -1.35 -14.55 10.40
C LEU A 32 -2.64 -15.33 10.67
N SER A 33 -2.92 -15.60 11.94
CA SER A 33 -4.20 -16.19 12.37
C SER A 33 -4.86 -15.28 13.39
N SER A 34 -6.17 -15.04 13.26
CA SER A 34 -6.93 -14.50 14.38
C SER A 34 -6.99 -15.56 15.48
N ILE A 35 -6.76 -15.15 16.73
CA ILE A 35 -6.84 -16.02 17.91
C ILE A 35 -7.95 -15.58 18.88
N GLY A 36 -8.79 -14.64 18.44
CA GLY A 36 -9.94 -14.13 19.20
C GLY A 36 -9.66 -12.80 19.90
N THR A 37 -10.51 -12.48 20.87
CA THR A 37 -10.49 -11.19 21.58
C THR A 37 -10.27 -11.41 23.07
N VAL A 38 -9.31 -10.71 23.65
CA VAL A 38 -9.02 -10.75 25.09
C VAL A 38 -8.98 -9.33 25.66
N ALA A 39 -9.70 -9.09 26.75
CA ALA A 39 -9.84 -7.75 27.36
C ALA A 39 -10.24 -6.64 26.36
N GLY A 40 -11.07 -6.99 25.37
CA GLY A 40 -11.50 -6.09 24.29
C GLY A 40 -10.49 -5.90 23.15
N ILE A 41 -9.32 -6.55 23.21
CA ILE A 41 -8.26 -6.46 22.21
C ILE A 41 -8.36 -7.66 21.25
N GLU A 42 -8.68 -7.37 19.99
CA GLU A 42 -8.68 -8.38 18.94
C GLU A 42 -7.24 -8.78 18.62
N THR A 43 -6.92 -10.05 18.79
CA THR A 43 -5.55 -10.51 18.83
C THR A 43 -5.29 -11.48 17.68
N TYR A 44 -4.15 -11.28 17.04
CA TYR A 44 -3.66 -12.08 15.94
C TYR A 44 -2.32 -12.69 16.32
N GLN A 45 -2.08 -13.93 15.89
CA GLN A 45 -0.81 -14.60 16.05
C GLN A 45 -0.08 -14.67 14.72
N PHE A 46 1.15 -14.16 14.72
CA PHE A 46 2.07 -14.20 13.60
C PHE A 46 2.97 -15.44 13.69
N TYR A 47 3.08 -16.13 12.56
CA TYR A 47 3.95 -17.28 12.37
C TYR A 47 4.93 -16.96 11.24
N PRO A 48 6.23 -16.78 11.53
CA PRO A 48 7.22 -16.54 10.48
C PRO A 48 7.30 -17.72 9.52
N GLY A 49 7.57 -17.43 8.25
CA GLY A 49 7.80 -18.45 7.24
C GLY A 49 7.91 -17.86 5.84
N GLU A 50 8.49 -18.62 4.92
CA GLU A 50 8.64 -18.23 3.51
C GLU A 50 7.33 -18.43 2.74
N THR A 51 6.36 -17.56 3.00
CA THR A 51 5.00 -17.65 2.41
C THR A 51 4.82 -16.80 1.15
N LYS A 52 5.81 -15.97 0.80
CA LYS A 52 5.65 -14.85 -0.18
C LYS A 52 4.56 -13.85 0.20
N THR A 53 4.21 -13.81 1.49
CA THR A 53 3.27 -12.85 2.08
C THR A 53 3.92 -12.18 3.27
N TRP A 54 3.79 -10.86 3.36
CA TRP A 54 4.31 -10.08 4.48
C TRP A 54 3.16 -9.46 5.27
N VAL A 55 3.22 -9.59 6.59
CA VAL A 55 2.28 -8.93 7.49
C VAL A 55 2.81 -7.53 7.78
N LEU A 56 2.00 -6.52 7.50
CA LEU A 56 2.21 -5.13 7.92
C LEU A 56 1.09 -4.74 8.89
N ALA A 57 1.42 -4.00 9.94
CA ALA A 57 0.44 -3.39 10.82
C ALA A 57 0.84 -1.95 11.15
N GLY A 58 -0.15 -1.08 11.30
CA GLY A 58 0.08 0.33 11.56
C GLY A 58 -1.21 1.08 11.82
N GLY A 59 -1.19 2.38 11.52
CA GLY A 59 -2.32 3.28 11.71
C GLY A 59 -3.43 3.11 10.67
N ASP A 60 -3.84 4.24 10.08
CA ASP A 60 -4.82 4.28 9.01
C ASP A 60 -4.14 3.97 7.67
N ILE A 61 -4.41 2.78 7.13
CA ILE A 61 -3.77 2.28 5.92
C ILE A 61 -4.83 1.71 4.99
N LYS A 62 -4.74 2.04 3.70
CA LYS A 62 -5.59 1.49 2.65
C LYS A 62 -4.78 0.64 1.68
N ALA A 63 -5.25 -0.58 1.42
CA ALA A 63 -4.69 -1.44 0.39
C ALA A 63 -5.11 -0.95 -1.02
N HIS A 64 -4.17 -1.00 -1.97
CA HIS A 64 -4.43 -0.80 -3.39
C HIS A 64 -4.09 -2.09 -4.16
N GLY A 65 -3.06 -2.11 -5.00
CA GLY A 65 -2.63 -3.30 -5.75
C GLY A 65 -1.78 -4.26 -4.91
N GLY A 66 -1.95 -5.57 -5.06
CA GLY A 66 -1.09 -6.59 -4.43
C GLY A 66 -1.10 -6.63 -2.90
N ALA A 67 -2.04 -5.91 -2.27
CA ALA A 67 -2.23 -5.86 -0.83
C ALA A 67 -3.67 -6.22 -0.45
N THR A 68 -3.89 -6.72 0.76
CA THR A 68 -5.22 -7.03 1.28
C THR A 68 -5.34 -6.61 2.74
N THR A 69 -6.36 -5.81 3.05
CA THR A 69 -6.68 -5.48 4.44
C THR A 69 -7.28 -6.69 5.13
N VAL A 70 -6.62 -7.15 6.20
CA VAL A 70 -7.12 -8.25 7.06
C VAL A 70 -8.11 -7.71 8.06
N ALA A 71 -7.72 -6.63 8.73
CA ALA A 71 -8.49 -6.01 9.80
C ALA A 71 -8.23 -4.52 9.82
N SER A 72 -9.26 -3.73 10.07
CA SER A 72 -9.17 -2.30 10.31
C SER A 72 -10.13 -1.95 11.43
N ARG A 73 -9.68 -1.11 12.37
CA ARG A 73 -10.47 -0.74 13.53
C ARG A 73 -10.28 0.72 13.88
N ASP A 74 -11.40 1.41 14.01
CA ASP A 74 -11.42 2.75 14.56
C ASP A 74 -11.18 2.72 16.07
N LEU A 75 -10.32 3.62 16.51
CA LEU A 75 -9.95 3.86 17.88
C LEU A 75 -10.44 5.25 18.29
N GLN A 76 -10.42 5.49 19.60
CA GLN A 76 -10.80 6.79 20.14
C GLN A 76 -9.90 7.90 19.58
N SER A 77 -10.44 9.12 19.45
CA SER A 77 -9.72 10.32 18.98
C SER A 77 -9.31 10.31 17.51
N SER A 78 -10.12 9.70 16.64
CA SER A 78 -9.87 9.61 15.18
C SER A 78 -8.57 8.90 14.83
N GLN A 79 -8.16 7.96 15.68
CA GLN A 79 -7.09 7.02 15.38
C GLN A 79 -7.70 5.79 14.74
N THR A 80 -6.95 5.12 13.88
CA THR A 80 -7.34 3.85 13.27
C THR A 80 -6.13 2.94 13.36
N ALA A 81 -6.36 1.65 13.55
CA ALA A 81 -5.34 0.63 13.43
C ALA A 81 -5.71 -0.30 12.29
N THR A 82 -4.72 -0.74 11.51
CA THR A 82 -4.93 -1.59 10.34
C THR A 82 -3.87 -2.67 10.27
N ILE A 83 -4.29 -3.88 9.90
CA ILE A 83 -3.42 -5.01 9.55
C ILE A 83 -3.63 -5.32 8.07
N ILE A 84 -2.53 -5.39 7.32
CA ILE A 84 -2.50 -5.64 5.87
C ILE A 84 -1.58 -6.83 5.58
N LEU A 85 -2.00 -7.69 4.66
CA LEU A 85 -1.11 -8.64 3.98
C LEU A 85 -0.60 -8.01 2.69
N LEU A 86 0.71 -8.08 2.49
CA LEU A 86 1.40 -7.64 1.29
C LEU A 86 1.85 -8.88 0.50
N GLY A 87 1.58 -8.90 -0.80
CA GLY A 87 2.23 -9.83 -1.72
C GLY A 87 3.68 -9.43 -2.03
N PRO A 88 4.34 -10.13 -2.98
CA PRO A 88 5.71 -9.80 -3.42
C PRO A 88 5.84 -8.38 -3.97
N GLU A 89 4.81 -7.89 -4.63
CA GLU A 89 4.69 -6.51 -5.10
C GLU A 89 3.36 -5.97 -4.60
N ALA A 90 3.40 -4.91 -3.80
CA ALA A 90 2.22 -4.38 -3.14
C ALA A 90 2.28 -2.85 -3.06
N VAL A 91 1.11 -2.21 -3.15
CA VAL A 91 0.97 -0.76 -2.99
C VAL A 91 -0.11 -0.51 -1.96
N ILE A 92 0.22 0.36 -1.01
CA ILE A 92 -0.70 0.86 0.00
C ILE A 92 -0.70 2.39 -0.02
N GLU A 93 -1.69 2.95 0.66
CA GLU A 93 -1.75 4.36 0.98
C GLU A 93 -1.82 4.52 2.50
N GLN A 94 -0.87 5.24 3.06
CA GLN A 94 -0.82 5.55 4.49
C GLN A 94 -1.40 6.95 4.72
N TYR A 95 -2.33 7.07 5.65
CA TYR A 95 -2.90 8.36 6.03
C TYR A 95 -2.25 8.92 7.28
N GLY A 96 -1.96 10.21 7.24
CA GLY A 96 -1.56 10.98 8.42
C GLY A 96 -2.74 11.34 9.32
N TYR A 97 -2.48 12.23 10.28
CA TYR A 97 -3.48 12.67 11.25
C TYR A 97 -4.78 13.15 10.58
N LYS A 98 -5.91 12.53 10.94
CA LYS A 98 -7.25 12.83 10.39
C LYS A 98 -7.30 12.83 8.86
N ARG A 99 -6.46 12.00 8.20
CA ARG A 99 -6.32 11.93 6.74
C ARG A 99 -6.02 13.28 6.07
N ARG A 100 -5.38 14.21 6.78
CA ARG A 100 -4.97 15.52 6.24
C ARG A 100 -3.75 15.44 5.32
N SER A 101 -3.07 14.30 5.34
CA SER A 101 -2.03 13.93 4.40
C SER A 101 -2.19 12.46 4.07
N SER A 102 -1.77 12.07 2.87
CA SER A 102 -1.57 10.68 2.52
C SER A 102 -0.27 10.51 1.74
N ARG A 103 0.26 9.30 1.78
CA ARG A 103 1.45 8.90 1.01
C ARG A 103 1.20 7.50 0.45
N TYR A 104 1.40 7.34 -0.86
CA TYR A 104 1.49 6.03 -1.49
C TYR A 104 2.84 5.41 -1.17
N VAL A 105 2.82 4.14 -0.74
CA VAL A 105 4.02 3.38 -0.39
C VAL A 105 3.99 2.07 -1.16
N ALA A 106 5.02 1.83 -1.95
CA ALA A 106 5.20 0.56 -2.65
C ALA A 106 6.11 -0.37 -1.83
N TYR A 107 5.83 -1.66 -1.89
CA TYR A 107 6.62 -2.71 -1.29
C TYR A 107 7.05 -3.71 -2.35
N VAL A 108 8.33 -4.11 -2.28
CA VAL A 108 8.89 -5.20 -3.07
C VAL A 108 9.54 -6.18 -2.10
N ASN A 109 9.03 -7.41 -2.05
CA ASN A 109 9.42 -8.47 -1.12
C ASN A 109 9.46 -8.02 0.35
N GLY A 110 8.46 -7.22 0.75
CA GLY A 110 8.32 -6.68 2.10
C GLY A 110 9.19 -5.45 2.40
N GLU A 111 10.03 -5.00 1.47
CA GLU A 111 10.81 -3.78 1.61
C GLU A 111 10.12 -2.58 0.97
N GLU A 112 10.07 -1.46 1.68
CA GLU A 112 9.57 -0.19 1.11
C GLU A 112 10.45 0.25 -0.05
N ARG A 113 9.81 0.66 -1.15
CA ARG A 113 10.46 1.23 -2.33
C ARG A 113 9.85 2.58 -2.65
N ASP A 114 10.72 3.52 -2.98
CA ASP A 114 10.31 4.85 -3.41
C ASP A 114 9.91 4.79 -4.89
N ILE A 115 8.63 4.54 -5.14
CA ILE A 115 8.04 4.56 -6.48
C ILE A 115 7.13 5.79 -6.55
N PRO A 116 7.38 6.75 -7.46
CA PRO A 116 6.55 7.94 -7.60
C PRO A 116 5.09 7.59 -7.89
N ALA A 117 4.16 8.33 -7.28
CA ALA A 117 2.71 8.12 -7.47
C ALA A 117 2.28 8.25 -8.94
N SER A 118 2.95 9.08 -9.73
CA SER A 118 2.70 9.21 -11.18
C SER A 118 2.99 7.92 -11.94
N VAL A 119 4.02 7.16 -11.54
CA VAL A 119 4.35 5.85 -12.12
C VAL A 119 3.29 4.84 -11.72
N LEU A 120 2.90 4.81 -10.44
CA LEU A 120 1.83 3.92 -9.95
C LEU A 120 0.49 4.18 -10.65
N LEU A 121 0.18 5.45 -10.90
CA LEU A 121 -1.00 5.87 -11.65
C LEU A 121 -0.92 5.39 -13.12
N ALA A 122 0.22 5.58 -13.78
CA ALA A 122 0.42 5.13 -15.16
C ALA A 122 0.33 3.60 -15.30
N MET A 123 0.70 2.86 -14.26
CA MET A 123 0.51 1.40 -14.17
C MET A 123 -0.93 0.98 -13.88
N GLY A 124 -1.84 1.91 -13.57
CA GLY A 124 -3.23 1.61 -13.22
C GLY A 124 -3.40 1.00 -11.82
N ILE A 125 -2.38 1.11 -10.96
CA ILE A 125 -2.44 0.56 -9.60
C ILE A 125 -3.24 1.46 -8.66
N ILE A 126 -3.22 2.77 -8.90
CA ILE A 126 -3.95 3.78 -8.13
C ILE A 126 -4.85 4.60 -9.05
N ALA A 127 -5.93 5.15 -8.50
CA ALA A 127 -6.86 6.00 -9.24
C ALA A 127 -6.41 7.47 -9.20
N PRO A 128 -6.67 8.27 -10.26
CA PRO A 128 -6.41 9.69 -10.24
C PRO A 128 -7.41 10.40 -9.32
N GLU A 129 -6.97 11.50 -8.68
CA GLU A 129 -7.84 12.33 -7.83
C GLU A 129 -8.92 13.06 -8.63
N SER A 130 -8.66 13.32 -9.91
CA SER A 130 -9.61 13.96 -10.82
C SER A 130 -9.72 13.17 -12.11
N THR A 131 -10.93 13.07 -12.64
CA THR A 131 -11.14 12.48 -13.96
C THR A 131 -10.48 13.39 -15.01
N PRO A 132 -9.60 12.88 -15.88
CA PRO A 132 -9.01 13.71 -16.93
C PRO A 132 -10.13 14.19 -17.86
N THR A 133 -10.42 15.48 -17.82
CA THR A 133 -11.49 16.11 -18.61
C THR A 133 -11.06 16.44 -20.03
N THR A 134 -9.77 16.34 -20.34
CA THR A 134 -9.20 16.78 -21.61
C THR A 134 -8.43 15.66 -22.28
N SER A 135 -8.95 15.18 -23.42
CA SER A 135 -8.17 14.37 -24.35
C SER A 135 -7.07 15.24 -24.95
N ILE A 136 -5.81 14.82 -24.82
CA ILE A 136 -4.69 15.49 -25.49
C ILE A 136 -4.69 15.00 -26.95
N PRO A 137 -5.04 15.85 -27.94
CA PRO A 137 -5.03 15.42 -29.33
C PRO A 137 -3.59 15.15 -29.77
N PRO A 138 -3.36 14.20 -30.69
CA PRO A 138 -2.04 14.02 -31.28
C PRO A 138 -1.59 15.32 -31.97
N PRO A 139 -0.28 15.60 -32.01
CA PRO A 139 0.22 16.74 -32.77
C PRO A 139 -0.18 16.60 -34.24
N PRO A 140 -0.34 17.72 -34.96
CA PRO A 140 -0.65 17.67 -36.38
C PRO A 140 0.42 16.88 -37.12
N ALA A 141 0.02 16.14 -38.16
CA ALA A 141 0.96 15.44 -39.02
C ALA A 141 1.95 16.43 -39.63
N LEU A 142 3.22 16.01 -39.75
CA LEU A 142 4.21 16.77 -40.53
C LEU A 142 3.67 16.97 -41.95
N SER A 143 3.88 18.16 -42.51
CA SER A 143 3.46 18.49 -43.87
C SER A 143 4.64 18.98 -44.71
N ASN A 144 4.45 18.92 -46.04
CA ASN A 144 5.34 19.49 -47.05
C ASN A 144 6.80 19.03 -46.93
N ALA A 145 7.75 19.95 -47.13
CA ALA A 145 9.18 19.68 -47.14
C ALA A 145 9.70 18.97 -45.88
N MET A 146 9.07 19.19 -44.72
CA MET A 146 9.47 18.54 -43.48
C MET A 146 9.02 17.08 -43.42
N ALA A 147 7.84 16.76 -43.97
CA ALA A 147 7.39 15.38 -44.13
C ALA A 147 8.26 14.62 -45.14
N ASP A 148 8.59 15.24 -46.27
CA ASP A 148 9.45 14.63 -47.31
C ASP A 148 10.87 14.36 -46.81
N ALA A 149 11.45 15.29 -46.05
CA ALA A 149 12.75 15.13 -45.43
C ALA A 149 12.77 13.95 -44.44
N PHE A 150 11.73 13.83 -43.60
CA PHE A 150 11.60 12.73 -42.65
C PHE A 150 11.40 11.36 -43.33
N SER A 151 10.63 11.31 -44.41
CA SER A 151 10.43 10.09 -45.21
C SER A 151 11.73 9.61 -45.85
N LYS A 152 12.53 10.53 -46.40
CA LYS A 152 13.87 10.21 -46.96
C LYS A 152 14.84 9.69 -45.89
N LEU A 153 14.81 10.27 -44.68
CA LEU A 153 15.63 9.81 -43.56
C LEU A 153 15.27 8.38 -43.12
N ARG A 154 13.98 8.03 -43.08
CA ARG A 154 13.51 6.69 -42.68
C ARG A 154 13.82 5.61 -43.71
N GLY A 155 13.87 5.95 -45.00
CA GLY A 155 14.19 5.02 -46.09
C GLY A 155 15.68 4.72 -46.29
N GLN A 156 16.56 5.29 -45.45
CA GLN A 156 18.02 5.03 -45.47
C GLN A 156 18.48 3.97 -44.46
N LYS A 157 17.54 3.27 -43.80
CA LYS A 157 17.84 2.11 -42.94
C LYS A 157 17.62 0.80 -43.67
#